data_AF-A0A9D1VQ37-F1
#
_entry.id   AF-A0A9D1VQ37-F1
#
_cell.length_a   1.000
_cell.length_b   1.000
_cell.length_c   1.000
_cell.angle_alpha   90.00
_cell.angle_beta   90.00
_cell.angle_gamma   90.00
#
_symmetry.space_group_name_H-M   'P 1'
#
loop_
_entity.id
_entity.type
_entity.pdbx_description
1 polymer ?
#
loop_
_entity_poly.entity_id
_entity_poly.type
_entity_poly.pdbx_seq_one_letter_code
_entity_poly.pdbx_strand_id
1 'polypeptide(L)' 'LMRMVKEYNPSKVVLAPFMIVAGDHAKNDMAGDNPESWYSQFKAAGFEVEPVVKGLGEYPGVRRLLVDHLKLAAEM' A
#
# COMPACT_ATOMS: atom_id res chain seq x y z
N LEU A 1 -3.30 -4.30 -12.21
CA LEU A 1 -2.15 -4.65 -11.34
C LEU A 1 -1.43 -5.93 -11.76
N MET A 2 -2.10 -7.09 -11.82
CA MET A 2 -1.47 -8.38 -12.16
C MET A 2 -0.59 -8.37 -13.42
N ARG A 3 -1.07 -7.75 -14.51
CA ARG A 3 -0.28 -7.60 -15.74
C ARG A 3 1.06 -6.89 -15.49
N MET A 4 1.04 -5.74 -14.82
CA MET A 4 2.24 -4.94 -14.54
C MET A 4 3.22 -5.70 -13.64
N VAL A 5 2.71 -6.42 -12.62
CA VAL A 5 3.53 -7.24 -11.73
C VAL A 5 4.22 -8.35 -12.51
N LYS A 6 3.50 -9.04 -13.41
CA LYS A 6 4.09 -10.09 -14.27
C LYS A 6 5.14 -9.53 -15.23
N GLU A 7 4.92 -8.36 -15.82
CA GLU A 7 5.89 -7.71 -16.73
C GLU A 7 7.20 -7.37 -16.03
N TYR A 8 7.17 -7.00 -14.74
CA TYR A 8 8.38 -6.70 -13.96
C TYR A 8 9.13 -7.95 -13.46
N ASN A 9 8.48 -9.12 -13.50
CA ASN A 9 9.01 -10.42 -13.06
C ASN A 9 9.74 -10.38 -11.69
N PRO A 10 9.08 -9.88 -10.62
CA PRO A 10 9.72 -9.74 -9.31
C PRO A 10 9.93 -11.08 -8.62
N SER A 11 10.97 -11.17 -7.80
CA SER A 11 11.13 -12.28 -6.84
C SER A 11 10.12 -12.19 -5.68
N LYS A 12 9.65 -10.98 -5.35
CA LYS A 12 8.72 -10.71 -4.25
C LYS A 12 7.85 -9.49 -4.51
N VAL A 13 6.57 -9.58 -4.12
CA VAL A 13 5.60 -8.48 -4.17
C VAL A 13 5.38 -7.94 -2.76
N VAL A 14 5.66 -6.65 -2.55
CA VAL A 14 5.33 -5.95 -1.30
C VAL A 14 4.06 -5.15 -1.53
N LEU A 15 3.02 -5.43 -0.75
CA LEU A 15 1.75 -4.69 -0.79
C LEU A 15 1.73 -3.66 0.33
N ALA A 16 1.83 -2.38 -0.03
CA ALA A 16 1.74 -1.27 0.91
C ALA A 16 0.58 -0.33 0.51
N PRO A 17 -0.23 0.13 1.47
CA PRO A 17 -1.37 0.98 1.16
C PRO A 17 -0.88 2.40 0.85
N PHE A 18 -1.36 2.96 -0.25
CA PHE A 18 -1.15 4.37 -0.58
C PHE A 18 -2.27 5.25 -0.01
N MET A 19 -2.50 5.13 1.31
CA MET A 19 -3.55 5.82 2.06
C MET A 19 -2.99 6.30 3.40
N ILE A 20 -3.52 7.40 3.96
CA ILE A 20 -3.01 7.97 5.23
C ILE A 20 -3.11 6.96 6.39
N VAL A 21 -4.21 6.21 6.46
CA VAL A 21 -4.44 5.16 7.45
C VAL A 21 -4.57 3.80 6.79
N ALA A 22 -4.12 2.74 7.47
CA ALA A 22 -4.37 1.36 7.06
C ALA A 22 -5.75 0.89 7.57
N GLY A 23 -6.80 1.44 6.95
CA GLY A 23 -8.20 1.15 7.26
C GLY A 23 -8.73 -0.11 6.59
N ASP A 24 -10.04 -0.18 6.39
CA ASP A 24 -10.75 -1.37 5.89
C ASP A 24 -10.20 -1.88 4.54
N HIS A 25 -10.02 -0.98 3.56
CA HIS A 25 -9.43 -1.30 2.26
C HIS A 25 -8.03 -1.93 2.36
N ALA A 26 -7.18 -1.44 3.27
CA ALA A 26 -5.85 -2.00 3.46
C ALA A 26 -5.90 -3.41 4.09
N LYS A 27 -6.85 -3.62 5.00
CA LYS A 27 -6.98 -4.87 5.76
C LYS A 27 -7.67 -5.98 4.96
N ASN A 28 -8.74 -5.64 4.23
CA ASN A 28 -9.59 -6.63 3.59
C ASN A 28 -9.25 -6.78 2.10
N ASP A 29 -9.29 -5.67 1.35
CA ASP A 29 -9.15 -5.71 -0.10
C ASP A 29 -7.69 -5.92 -0.52
N MET A 30 -6.73 -5.37 0.22
CA MET A 30 -5.30 -5.50 -0.09
C MET A 30 -4.67 -6.72 0.60
N ALA A 31 -4.80 -6.83 1.92
CA ALA A 31 -4.07 -7.81 2.74
C ALA A 31 -4.93 -8.97 3.29
N GLY A 32 -6.23 -9.01 2.98
CA GLY A 32 -7.15 -10.00 3.55
C GLY A 32 -6.98 -11.39 2.92
N ASP A 33 -7.60 -12.40 3.55
CA ASP A 33 -7.58 -13.79 3.05
C ASP A 33 -8.72 -14.11 2.07
N ASN A 34 -9.58 -13.13 1.73
CA ASN A 34 -10.62 -13.30 0.73
C ASN A 34 -9.97 -13.58 -0.66
N PRO A 35 -10.50 -14.49 -1.49
CA PRO A 35 -9.99 -14.76 -2.84
C PRO A 35 -9.86 -13.51 -3.73
N GLU A 36 -10.71 -12.51 -3.52
CA GLU A 36 -10.70 -11.25 -4.26
C GLU A 36 -9.64 -10.26 -3.77
N SER A 37 -8.99 -10.52 -2.63
CA SER A 37 -7.94 -9.64 -2.13
C SER A 37 -6.70 -9.68 -3.03
N TRP A 38 -5.93 -8.60 -3.06
CA TRP A 38 -4.67 -8.58 -3.82
C TRP A 38 -3.67 -9.59 -3.29
N TYR A 39 -3.57 -9.75 -1.96
CA TYR A 39 -2.72 -10.75 -1.32
C TYR A 39 -3.03 -12.17 -1.82
N SER A 40 -4.31 -12.57 -1.80
CA SER A 40 -4.75 -13.89 -2.27
C SER A 40 -4.50 -14.08 -3.76
N GLN A 41 -4.85 -13.10 -4.60
CA GLN A 41 -4.66 -13.19 -6.04
C GLN A 41 -3.18 -13.30 -6.44
N PHE A 42 -2.30 -12.54 -5.79
CA PHE A 42 -0.86 -12.62 -6.07
C PHE A 42 -0.23 -13.91 -5.57
N LYS A 43 -0.63 -14.40 -4.39
CA LYS A 43 -0.20 -15.74 -3.93
C LYS A 43 -0.66 -16.84 -4.86
N ALA A 44 -1.92 -16.82 -5.30
CA ALA A 44 -2.46 -17.79 -6.24
C ALA A 44 -1.75 -17.77 -7.60
N ALA A 45 -1.22 -16.61 -8.01
CA ALA A 45 -0.40 -16.47 -9.20
C ALA A 45 1.07 -16.94 -9.03
N GLY A 46 1.45 -17.42 -7.84
CA GLY A 46 2.77 -17.99 -7.56
C GLY A 46 3.82 -17.01 -7.04
N PHE A 47 3.44 -15.78 -6.68
CA PHE A 47 4.38 -14.81 -6.12
C PHE A 47 4.60 -15.03 -4.62
N GLU A 48 5.81 -14.74 -4.13
CA GLU A 48 6.01 -14.41 -2.72
C GLU A 48 5.39 -13.03 -2.45
N VAL A 49 4.49 -12.94 -1.46
CA VAL A 49 3.75 -11.71 -1.17
C VAL A 49 3.91 -11.33 0.30
N GLU A 50 4.29 -10.09 0.56
CA GLU A 50 4.38 -9.50 1.88
C GLU A 50 3.44 -8.29 2.00
N PRO A 51 2.36 -8.39 2.80
CA PRO A 51 1.52 -7.25 3.11
C PRO A 51 2.14 -6.39 4.23
N VAL A 52 2.26 -5.09 3.99
CA VAL A 52 2.65 -4.07 4.96
C VAL A 52 1.42 -3.25 5.30
N VAL A 53 0.74 -3.58 6.39
CA VAL A 53 -0.49 -2.91 6.84
C VAL A 53 -0.13 -1.67 7.67
N LYS A 54 0.53 -0.71 7.03
CA LYS A 54 1.00 0.55 7.63
C LYS A 54 0.58 1.74 6.78
N GLY A 55 -0.17 2.67 7.37
CA GLY A 55 -0.64 3.88 6.67
C GLY A 55 0.49 4.89 6.43
N LEU A 56 0.33 5.73 5.42
CA LEU A 56 1.30 6.79 5.09
C LEU A 56 1.53 7.76 6.27
N GLY A 57 0.50 8.02 7.09
CA GLY A 57 0.60 8.90 8.27
C GLY A 57 1.57 8.40 9.36
N GLU A 58 1.91 7.11 9.35
CA GLU A 58 2.84 6.52 10.30
C GLU A 58 4.32 6.81 9.94
N TYR A 59 4.59 7.24 8.70
CA TYR A 59 5.94 7.60 8.26
C TYR A 59 6.29 9.05 8.60
N PRO A 60 7.37 9.31 9.36
CA PRO A 60 7.75 10.69 9.73
C PRO A 60 7.94 11.63 8.53
N GLY A 61 8.50 11.13 7.42
CA GLY A 61 8.67 11.91 6.20
C GLY A 61 7.34 12.37 5.59
N VAL A 62 6.33 11.50 5.55
CA VAL A 62 4.99 11.86 5.04
C VAL A 62 4.32 12.86 5.97
N ARG A 63 4.42 12.67 7.30
CA ARG A 63 3.92 13.68 8.26
C ARG A 63 4.58 15.04 8.04
N ARG A 64 5.89 15.06 7.78
CA ARG A 64 6.61 16.30 7.50
C ARG A 64 6.09 16.99 6.24
N LEU A 65 5.87 16.24 5.15
CA LEU A 65 5.28 16.77 3.92
C LEU A 65 3.91 17.41 4.17
N LEU A 66 3.04 16.74 4.93
CA LEU A 66 1.72 17.28 5.27
C LEU A 66 1.82 18.58 6.10
N VAL A 67 2.72 18.63 7.08
CA VAL A 67 2.98 19.85 7.87
C VAL A 67 3.54 20.98 7.00
N ASP A 68 4.43 20.67 6.07
CA ASP A 68 5.01 21.68 5.18
C ASP A 68 3.96 22.24 4.22
N HIS A 69 3.05 21.41 3.70
CA HIS A 69 1.89 21.90 2.93
C HIS A 69 0.98 22.83 3.75
N LEU A 70 0.74 22.52 5.03
CA LEU A 70 -0.07 23.36 5.91
C LEU A 70 0.58 24.73 6.16
N LYS A 71 1.91 24.78 6.34
CA LYS A 71 2.66 26.04 6.48
C LYS A 71 2.55 26.88 5.23
N LEU A 72 2.77 26.27 4.07
CA LEU A 72 2.68 26.93 2.77
C LEU A 72 1.29 27.53 2.55
N ALA A 73 0.23 26.80 2.90
CA ALA A 73 -1.14 27.29 2.82
C ALA A 73 -1.45 28.42 3.83
N ALA A 74 -0.78 28.47 4.98
CA ALA A 74 -0.95 29.51 5.99
C ALA A 74 -0.18 30.81 5.66
N GLU A 75 0.80 30.74 4.77
CA GLU A 75 1.58 31.88 4.26
C GLU A 75 0.97 32.53 3.01
N MET A 76 -0.10 31.94 2.46
CA MET A 76 -0.91 32.49 1.36
C MET A 76 -2.02 33.41 1.88
#